data_AF-A0A4S4MUX2-F1
#
_entry.id   AF-A0A4S4MUX2-F1
#
_cell.length_a   1.000
_cell.length_b   1.000
_cell.length_c   1.000
_cell.angle_alpha   90.00
_cell.angle_beta   90.00
_cell.angle_gamma   90.00
#
_symmetry.space_group_name_H-M   'P 1'
#
loop_
_entity.id
_entity.type
_entity.pdbx_description
1 polymer ?
#
loop_
_entity_poly.entity_id
_entity_poly.type
_entity_poly.pdbx_seq_one_letter_code
_entity_poly.pdbx_strand_id
1 'polypeptide(L)'
;MMALLLALPLDASVVDGGTYDYVVVGGGTAGLTVTSRLSEDPSKRVLFTVALGGPMDWSWLADQNKTIHGRGNVTILSADSFEKPRVIVNYFNVDFDLALHIEGCRLARKIFQSAAMSSLSAGETVPGFQKVPDNSEGGSEEDWAQWVLHDPQFSFGSVAHPIGTAAMMRRSLGGVVDARLKVYDTTNVRVVDASILPWQISAHLSSTIYGIVEKAADFIKSGV
;
A
#
# COMPACT_ATOMS: atom_id res chain seq x y z
N MET A 1 21.14 7.79 25.19
CA MET A 1 20.48 8.75 24.29
C MET A 1 21.44 9.08 23.17
N MET A 2 21.27 8.45 21.99
CA MET A 2 21.69 8.97 20.68
C MET A 2 21.13 8.05 19.59
N ALA A 3 19.82 8.15 19.34
CA ALA A 3 19.29 7.79 18.02
C ALA A 3 19.58 9.00 17.13
N LEU A 4 20.55 8.87 16.22
CA LEU A 4 20.85 9.92 15.26
C LEU A 4 19.79 9.83 14.15
N LEU A 5 18.70 10.58 14.31
CA LEU A 5 17.63 10.70 13.33
C LEU A 5 18.10 11.67 12.23
N LEU A 6 18.53 11.14 11.09
CA LEU A 6 18.93 11.94 9.94
C LEU A 6 17.90 11.79 8.81
N ALA A 7 17.05 12.81 8.68
CA ALA A 7 16.14 12.99 7.58
C ALA A 7 16.76 13.97 6.56
N LEU A 8 17.71 13.50 5.76
CA LEU A 8 18.26 14.24 4.62
C LEU A 8 18.47 13.28 3.45
N PRO A 9 18.45 13.76 2.18
CA PRO A 9 18.93 12.97 1.05
C PRO A 9 20.28 12.35 1.41
N LEU A 10 20.54 11.10 0.97
CA LEU A 10 21.76 10.33 1.25
C LEU A 10 23.02 11.16 0.94
N ASP A 11 23.45 11.97 1.90
CA ASP A 11 24.73 12.61 1.93
C ASP A 11 25.62 11.72 2.79
N ALA A 12 26.52 11.01 2.13
CA ALA A 12 27.47 10.12 2.77
C ALA A 12 28.38 10.84 3.77
N SER A 13 28.48 12.17 3.73
CA SER A 13 29.24 12.97 4.70
C SER A 13 28.58 13.04 6.10
N VAL A 14 27.32 12.64 6.21
CA VAL A 14 26.53 12.71 7.45
C VAL A 14 26.54 11.39 8.24
N VAL A 15 27.06 10.32 7.63
CA VAL A 15 27.30 9.05 8.34
C VAL A 15 28.68 9.13 9.01
N ASP A 16 28.76 8.83 10.32
CA ASP A 16 30.01 8.98 11.10
C ASP A 16 31.13 7.98 10.75
N GLY A 17 30.97 7.24 9.64
CA GLY A 17 31.86 6.15 9.23
C GLY A 17 31.92 4.97 10.22
N GLY A 18 31.05 4.97 11.23
CA GLY A 18 31.05 4.00 12.31
C GLY A 18 30.43 2.66 11.96
N THR A 19 30.61 1.72 12.87
CA THR A 19 29.97 0.40 12.79
C THR A 19 28.60 0.43 13.44
N TYR A 20 27.60 -0.13 12.78
CA TYR A 20 26.23 -0.25 13.27
C TYR A 20 25.85 -1.73 13.36
N ASP A 21 25.05 -2.08 14.37
CA ASP A 21 24.45 -3.42 14.49
C ASP A 21 23.32 -3.60 13.45
N TYR A 22 22.57 -2.52 13.20
CA TYR A 22 21.44 -2.52 12.29
C TYR A 22 21.43 -1.28 11.39
N VAL A 23 21.04 -1.48 10.13
CA VAL A 23 20.75 -0.41 9.18
C VAL A 23 19.29 -0.54 8.75
N VAL A 24 18.49 0.49 8.99
CA VAL A 24 17.08 0.56 8.62
C VAL A 24 16.94 1.56 7.47
N VAL A 25 16.38 1.09 6.36
CA VAL A 25 16.16 1.91 5.16
C VAL A 25 14.65 2.10 4.97
N GLY A 26 14.19 3.35 4.91
CA GLY A 26 12.81 3.73 4.63
C GLY A 26 12.15 4.54 5.74
N GLY A 27 11.66 5.74 5.41
CA GLY A 27 11.10 6.69 6.38
C GLY A 27 9.60 6.55 6.68
N GLY A 28 8.98 5.46 6.23
CA GLY A 28 7.56 5.19 6.51
C GLY A 28 7.31 4.79 7.96
N THR A 29 6.02 4.60 8.31
CA THR A 29 5.60 4.15 9.65
C THR A 29 6.35 2.90 10.09
N ALA A 30 6.56 1.94 9.19
CA ALA A 30 7.27 0.72 9.48
C ALA A 30 8.75 0.93 9.86
N GLY A 31 9.49 1.70 9.06
CA GLY A 31 10.91 1.96 9.32
C GLY A 31 11.13 2.77 10.60
N LEU A 32 10.26 3.75 10.89
CA LEU A 32 10.30 4.51 12.14
C LEU A 32 10.03 3.61 13.35
N THR A 33 9.02 2.73 13.29
CA THR A 33 8.68 1.85 14.40
C THR A 33 9.77 0.79 14.64
N VAL A 34 10.30 0.13 13.59
CA VAL A 34 11.43 -0.80 13.76
C VAL A 34 12.61 -0.08 14.42
N THR A 35 12.98 1.10 13.91
CA THR A 35 14.10 1.88 14.45
C THR A 35 13.92 2.20 15.93
N SER A 36 12.71 2.64 16.31
CA SER A 36 12.35 2.90 17.70
C SER A 36 12.55 1.66 18.57
N ARG A 37 12.00 0.52 18.16
CA ARG A 37 12.08 -0.73 18.92
C ARG A 37 13.52 -1.22 19.06
N LEU A 38 14.32 -1.20 17.99
CA LEU A 38 15.72 -1.65 18.05
C LEU A 38 16.59 -0.74 18.92
N SER A 39 16.30 0.56 18.95
CA SER A 39 17.05 1.55 19.74
C SER A 39 16.73 1.52 21.24
N GLU A 40 15.77 0.70 21.68
CA GLU A 40 15.49 0.49 23.11
C GLU A 40 16.62 -0.23 23.84
N ASP A 41 17.41 -1.04 23.13
CA ASP A 41 18.61 -1.64 23.67
C ASP A 41 19.79 -0.66 23.52
N PRO A 42 20.28 -0.04 24.60
CA PRO A 42 21.34 0.95 24.53
C PRO A 42 22.70 0.36 24.11
N SER A 43 22.84 -0.98 24.10
CA SER A 43 24.05 -1.64 23.59
C SER A 43 24.10 -1.71 22.06
N LYS A 44 22.99 -1.38 21.37
CA LYS A 44 22.87 -1.46 19.92
C LYS A 44 23.02 -0.09 19.26
N ARG A 45 23.78 -0.07 18.16
CA ARG A 45 23.89 1.07 17.25
C ARG A 45 23.00 0.86 16.03
N VAL A 46 22.01 1.73 15.87
CA VAL A 46 21.05 1.68 14.75
C VAL A 46 21.28 2.88 13.84
N LEU A 47 21.53 2.62 12.56
CA LEU A 47 21.52 3.63 11.50
C LEU A 47 20.13 3.63 10.85
N PHE A 48 19.52 4.80 10.73
CA PHE A 48 18.25 4.99 10.03
C PHE A 48 18.44 5.93 8.84
N THR A 49 17.98 5.52 7.66
CA THR A 49 18.07 6.31 6.43
C THR A 49 16.73 6.37 5.72
N VAL A 50 16.46 7.49 5.05
CA VAL A 50 15.23 7.70 4.29
C VAL A 50 15.56 7.80 2.80
N ALA A 51 14.99 6.91 2.00
CA ALA A 51 14.85 7.14 0.58
C ALA A 51 13.51 7.87 0.35
N LEU A 52 13.56 9.14 -0.03
CA LEU A 52 12.36 9.91 -0.34
C LEU A 52 11.84 9.51 -1.72
N GLY A 53 10.69 8.83 -1.77
CA GLY A 53 9.89 8.74 -2.99
C GLY A 53 9.25 10.09 -3.28
N GLY A 54 9.30 10.54 -4.54
CA GLY A 54 8.72 11.81 -4.97
C GLY A 54 7.20 11.95 -4.69
N PRO A 55 6.59 13.10 -5.02
CA PRO A 55 5.23 13.42 -4.62
C PRO A 55 4.22 12.35 -5.05
N MET A 56 3.40 11.91 -4.09
CA MET A 56 2.21 11.10 -4.32
C MET A 56 1.13 12.00 -4.97
N ASP A 57 0.53 11.55 -6.06
CA ASP A 57 -0.65 12.20 -6.66
C ASP A 57 -1.90 11.75 -5.87
N TRP A 58 -2.68 12.71 -5.38
CA TRP A 58 -3.81 12.53 -4.45
C TRP A 58 -5.17 12.71 -5.14
N SER A 59 -5.28 12.46 -6.44
CA SER A 59 -6.55 12.60 -7.15
C SER A 59 -7.64 11.64 -6.59
N TRP A 60 -8.77 12.23 -6.22
CA TRP A 60 -9.81 11.67 -5.37
C TRP A 60 -10.82 10.82 -6.13
N LEU A 61 -10.86 9.52 -5.83
CA LEU A 61 -12.04 8.67 -5.56
C LEU A 61 -11.51 7.27 -5.24
N ALA A 62 -11.64 6.85 -3.98
CA ALA A 62 -11.01 5.62 -3.51
C ALA A 62 -11.90 4.40 -3.78
N ASP A 63 -11.45 3.50 -4.65
CA ASP A 63 -12.02 2.15 -4.76
C ASP A 63 -11.75 1.32 -3.49
N GLN A 64 -12.71 1.26 -2.57
CA GLN A 64 -12.60 0.45 -1.36
C GLN A 64 -12.70 -1.07 -1.62
N ASN A 65 -12.63 -1.54 -2.87
CA ASN A 65 -12.59 -2.96 -3.17
C ASN A 65 -11.24 -3.56 -2.72
N LYS A 66 -11.26 -4.19 -1.56
CA LYS A 66 -10.07 -4.76 -0.91
C LYS A 66 -9.71 -6.14 -1.43
N THR A 67 -10.38 -6.65 -2.46
CA THR A 67 -10.11 -7.95 -3.08
C THR A 67 -9.97 -7.79 -4.58
N ILE A 68 -8.83 -7.25 -5.00
CA ILE A 68 -8.44 -7.14 -6.42
C ILE A 68 -7.70 -8.43 -6.81
N HIS A 69 -8.16 -9.07 -7.88
CA HIS A 69 -7.59 -10.31 -8.41
C HIS A 69 -6.45 -10.01 -9.39
N GLY A 70 -6.51 -8.85 -10.07
CA GLY A 70 -5.39 -8.32 -10.84
C GLY A 70 -4.08 -8.35 -10.05
N ARG A 71 -3.00 -8.70 -10.74
CA ARG A 71 -1.63 -8.62 -10.21
C ARG A 71 -0.80 -7.75 -11.13
N GLY A 72 0.00 -6.90 -10.50
CA GLY A 72 0.90 -5.96 -11.14
C GLY A 72 2.36 -6.24 -10.82
N ASN A 73 3.23 -5.32 -11.19
CA ASN A 73 4.64 -5.32 -10.83
C ASN A 73 5.20 -3.90 -10.67
N VAL A 74 6.28 -3.80 -9.91
CA VAL A 74 7.12 -2.60 -9.82
C VAL A 74 8.51 -3.01 -10.29
N THR A 75 9.04 -2.32 -11.30
CA THR A 75 10.34 -2.66 -11.91
C THR A 75 11.20 -1.41 -12.06
N ILE A 76 12.49 -1.51 -11.73
CA ILE A 76 13.46 -0.45 -11.96
C ILE A 76 13.60 -0.15 -13.46
N LEU A 77 13.88 1.11 -13.81
CA LEU A 77 14.12 1.53 -15.20
C LEU A 77 15.62 1.67 -15.51
N SER A 78 16.43 1.96 -14.50
CA SER A 78 17.88 2.03 -14.60
C SER A 78 18.55 1.62 -13.27
N ALA A 79 19.86 1.78 -13.21
CA ALA A 79 20.65 1.60 -11.98
C ALA A 79 20.64 2.83 -11.06
N ASP A 80 20.06 3.97 -11.49
CA ASP A 80 19.91 5.16 -10.65
C ASP A 80 18.81 4.93 -9.60
N SER A 81 19.19 4.94 -8.32
CA SER A 81 18.27 4.77 -7.20
C SER A 81 17.27 5.92 -7.01
N PHE A 82 17.50 7.06 -7.66
CA PHE A 82 16.62 8.23 -7.60
C PHE A 82 15.63 8.28 -8.76
N GLU A 83 15.80 7.44 -9.79
CA GLU A 83 14.82 7.30 -10.86
C GLU A 83 13.59 6.55 -10.35
N LYS A 84 12.40 7.12 -10.59
CA LYS A 84 11.14 6.47 -10.20
C LYS A 84 10.99 5.14 -10.95
N PRO A 85 10.61 4.05 -10.27
CA PRO A 85 10.38 2.77 -10.96
C PRO A 85 9.12 2.84 -11.81
N ARG A 86 9.03 1.95 -12.79
CA ARG A 86 7.77 1.71 -13.51
C ARG A 86 6.83 0.90 -12.61
N VAL A 87 5.63 1.43 -12.40
CA VAL A 87 4.57 0.78 -11.62
C VAL A 87 3.43 0.41 -12.56
N ILE A 88 3.18 -0.89 -12.70
CA ILE A 88 2.06 -1.43 -13.47
C ILE A 88 1.16 -2.16 -12.49
N VAL A 89 -0.03 -1.63 -12.21
CA VAL A 89 -0.95 -2.25 -11.23
C VAL A 89 -1.89 -3.27 -11.90
N ASN A 90 -2.22 -3.07 -13.17
CA ASN A 90 -3.23 -3.85 -13.91
C ASN A 90 -4.64 -3.75 -13.28
N TYR A 91 -5.09 -2.53 -12.97
CA TYR A 91 -6.47 -2.28 -12.53
C TYR A 91 -7.46 -2.86 -13.56
N PHE A 92 -8.50 -3.54 -13.06
CA PHE A 92 -9.57 -4.13 -13.87
C PHE A 92 -9.13 -5.10 -14.97
N ASN A 93 -7.91 -5.64 -14.92
CA ASN A 93 -7.43 -6.63 -15.88
C ASN A 93 -8.07 -8.02 -15.69
N VAL A 94 -8.76 -8.23 -14.56
CA VAL A 94 -9.65 -9.38 -14.35
C VAL A 94 -11.07 -8.81 -14.33
N ASP A 95 -11.94 -9.29 -15.23
CA ASP A 95 -13.30 -8.76 -15.41
C ASP A 95 -14.11 -8.72 -14.10
N PHE A 96 -13.88 -9.70 -13.23
CA PHE A 96 -14.51 -9.76 -11.90
C PHE A 96 -14.22 -8.53 -11.04
N ASP A 97 -13.04 -7.91 -11.17
CA ASP A 97 -12.68 -6.73 -10.37
C ASP A 97 -13.54 -5.52 -10.75
N LEU A 98 -13.83 -5.33 -12.05
CA LEU A 98 -14.71 -4.26 -12.52
C LEU A 98 -16.17 -4.56 -12.16
N ALA A 99 -16.63 -5.79 -12.38
CA ALA A 99 -17.98 -6.20 -12.02
C ALA A 99 -18.26 -5.98 -10.51
N LEU A 100 -17.33 -6.40 -9.65
CA LEU A 100 -17.45 -6.20 -8.20
C LEU A 100 -17.43 -4.71 -7.81
N HIS A 101 -16.63 -3.89 -8.52
CA HIS A 101 -16.62 -2.44 -8.31
C HIS A 101 -17.98 -1.81 -8.64
N ILE A 102 -18.57 -2.19 -9.78
CA ILE A 102 -19.90 -1.73 -10.22
C ILE A 102 -20.98 -2.11 -9.20
N GLU A 103 -20.94 -3.33 -8.66
CA GLU A 103 -21.86 -3.74 -7.58
C GLU A 103 -21.69 -2.89 -6.31
N GLY A 104 -20.45 -2.50 -5.98
CA GLY A 104 -20.17 -1.54 -4.92
C GLY A 104 -20.83 -0.18 -5.18
N CYS A 105 -20.75 0.33 -6.40
CA CYS A 105 -21.40 1.58 -6.81
C CYS A 105 -22.93 1.50 -6.73
N ARG A 106 -23.54 0.41 -7.24
CA ARG A 106 -24.98 0.16 -7.13
C ARG A 106 -25.44 0.10 -5.67
N LEU A 107 -24.69 -0.58 -4.81
CA LEU A 107 -24.96 -0.65 -3.38
C LEU A 107 -24.89 0.75 -2.74
N ALA A 108 -23.88 1.55 -3.06
CA ALA A 108 -23.76 2.91 -2.54
C ALA A 108 -24.97 3.78 -2.93
N ARG A 109 -25.36 3.77 -4.21
CA ARG A 109 -26.58 4.45 -4.70
C ARG A 109 -27.82 4.00 -3.93
N LYS A 110 -28.01 2.69 -3.77
CA LYS A 110 -29.13 2.11 -3.01
C LYS A 110 -29.15 2.54 -1.54
N ILE A 111 -27.99 2.64 -0.88
CA ILE A 111 -27.89 3.10 0.51
C ILE A 111 -28.38 4.55 0.62
N PHE A 112 -27.97 5.44 -0.28
CA PHE A 112 -28.42 6.84 -0.26
C PHE A 112 -29.90 7.02 -0.59
N GLN A 113 -30.48 6.11 -1.37
CA GLN A 113 -31.92 6.07 -1.66
C GLN A 113 -32.75 5.36 -0.58
N SER A 114 -32.12 4.70 0.40
CA SER A 114 -32.85 3.98 1.45
C SER A 114 -33.65 4.94 2.35
N ALA A 115 -34.77 4.48 2.91
CA ALA A 115 -35.68 5.32 3.70
C ALA A 115 -35.01 6.06 4.88
N ALA A 116 -33.95 5.49 5.46
CA ALA A 116 -33.22 6.10 6.57
C ALA A 116 -32.28 7.24 6.10
N MET A 117 -31.81 7.19 4.86
CA MET A 117 -30.84 8.14 4.31
C MET A 117 -31.48 9.16 3.36
N SER A 118 -32.56 8.78 2.68
CA SER A 118 -33.19 9.59 1.63
C SER A 118 -33.77 10.90 2.15
N SER A 119 -34.18 10.97 3.42
CA SER A 119 -34.64 12.22 4.06
C SER A 119 -33.50 13.21 4.37
N LEU A 120 -32.26 12.73 4.39
CA LEU A 120 -31.05 13.53 4.63
C LEU A 120 -30.32 13.90 3.33
N SER A 121 -30.69 13.25 2.22
CA SER A 121 -30.06 13.44 0.91
C SER A 121 -30.86 14.43 0.07
N ALA A 122 -30.15 15.31 -0.66
CA ALA A 122 -30.75 16.15 -1.70
C ALA A 122 -30.88 15.42 -3.05
N GLY A 123 -30.59 14.12 -3.08
CA GLY A 123 -30.45 13.32 -4.28
C GLY A 123 -28.99 13.08 -4.65
N GLU A 124 -28.76 12.12 -5.55
CA GLU A 124 -27.42 11.78 -6.03
C GLU A 124 -26.87 12.86 -6.97
N THR A 125 -25.64 13.31 -6.71
CA THR A 125 -24.93 14.30 -7.54
C THR A 125 -23.75 13.71 -8.31
N VAL A 126 -23.17 12.60 -7.83
CA VAL A 126 -22.04 11.91 -8.47
C VAL A 126 -22.28 10.39 -8.41
N PRO A 127 -22.25 9.67 -9.54
CA PRO A 127 -22.17 10.19 -10.92
C PRO A 127 -23.37 11.06 -11.32
N GLY A 128 -24.51 10.86 -10.64
CA GLY A 128 -25.79 11.44 -11.02
C GLY A 128 -26.45 10.67 -12.16
N PHE A 129 -27.78 10.84 -12.29
CA PHE A 129 -28.60 10.08 -13.23
C PHE A 129 -28.49 10.51 -14.70
N GLN A 130 -27.75 11.59 -14.99
CA GLN A 130 -27.43 11.96 -16.38
C GLN A 130 -26.29 11.11 -16.94
N LYS A 131 -25.29 10.79 -16.10
CA LYS A 131 -24.14 9.99 -16.50
C LYS A 131 -24.43 8.50 -16.37
N VAL A 132 -25.10 8.11 -15.29
CA VAL A 132 -25.52 6.73 -15.06
C VAL A 132 -27.03 6.71 -14.76
N PRO A 133 -27.89 6.64 -15.80
CA PRO A 133 -29.33 6.59 -15.65
C PRO A 133 -29.79 5.50 -14.70
N ASP A 134 -30.85 5.77 -13.93
CA ASP A 134 -31.40 4.78 -13.02
C ASP A 134 -32.26 3.76 -13.77
N ASN A 135 -32.27 2.52 -13.30
CA ASN A 135 -33.12 1.44 -13.80
C ASN A 135 -33.45 0.47 -12.65
N SER A 136 -34.07 -0.68 -12.94
CA SER A 136 -34.42 -1.67 -11.90
C SER A 136 -33.23 -2.23 -11.12
N GLU A 137 -32.01 -2.07 -11.64
CA GLU A 137 -30.75 -2.57 -11.07
C GLU A 137 -29.89 -1.44 -10.49
N GLY A 138 -30.34 -0.18 -10.54
CA GLY A 138 -29.54 0.97 -10.10
C GLY A 138 -28.56 1.50 -11.15
N GLY A 139 -28.77 1.19 -12.44
CA GLY A 139 -27.97 1.62 -13.60
C GLY A 139 -27.36 0.44 -14.37
N SER A 140 -27.20 0.62 -15.69
CA SER A 140 -26.63 -0.42 -16.58
C SER A 140 -25.15 -0.66 -16.29
N GLU A 141 -24.65 -1.86 -16.60
CA GLU A 141 -23.23 -2.17 -16.43
C GLU A 141 -22.37 -1.30 -17.34
N GLU A 142 -22.83 -1.05 -18.56
CA GLU A 142 -22.15 -0.22 -19.55
C GLU A 142 -21.99 1.22 -19.07
N ASP A 143 -23.05 1.84 -18.55
CA ASP A 143 -23.01 3.23 -18.07
C ASP A 143 -22.08 3.35 -16.84
N TRP A 144 -22.15 2.40 -15.91
CA TRP A 144 -21.24 2.35 -14.77
C TRP A 144 -19.79 2.17 -15.21
N ALA A 145 -19.51 1.23 -16.12
CA ALA A 145 -18.15 0.99 -16.63
C ALA A 145 -17.60 2.23 -17.36
N GLN A 146 -18.43 2.91 -18.17
CA GLN A 146 -18.03 4.16 -18.83
C GLN A 146 -17.68 5.24 -17.81
N TRP A 147 -18.49 5.41 -16.76
CA TRP A 147 -18.21 6.39 -15.72
C TRP A 147 -16.93 6.04 -14.93
N VAL A 148 -16.81 4.81 -14.44
CA VAL A 148 -15.67 4.35 -13.64
C VAL A 148 -14.36 4.49 -14.41
N LEU A 149 -14.32 4.11 -15.68
CA LEU A 149 -13.08 4.02 -16.46
C LEU A 149 -12.73 5.31 -17.22
N HIS A 150 -13.71 6.15 -17.55
CA HIS A 150 -13.52 7.22 -18.52
C HIS A 150 -14.08 8.59 -18.09
N ASP A 151 -14.71 8.72 -16.92
CA ASP A 151 -15.18 10.02 -16.48
C ASP A 151 -13.99 10.99 -16.25
N PRO A 152 -14.01 12.18 -16.88
CA PRO A 152 -12.88 13.11 -16.82
C PRO A 152 -12.75 13.84 -15.48
N GLN A 153 -13.78 13.78 -14.62
CA GLN A 153 -13.80 14.47 -13.32
C GLN A 153 -13.69 13.50 -12.14
N PHE A 154 -14.31 12.33 -12.25
CA PHE A 154 -14.59 11.43 -11.14
C PHE A 154 -14.41 9.94 -11.51
N SER A 155 -13.51 9.62 -12.44
CA SER A 155 -13.13 8.22 -12.70
C SER A 155 -12.43 7.59 -11.49
N PHE A 156 -12.21 6.28 -11.54
CA PHE A 156 -11.57 5.54 -10.46
C PHE A 156 -10.21 6.12 -10.06
N GLY A 157 -9.91 6.07 -8.76
CA GLY A 157 -8.61 6.44 -8.20
C GLY A 157 -7.99 5.30 -7.40
N SER A 158 -6.66 5.30 -7.32
CA SER A 158 -5.94 4.37 -6.46
C SER A 158 -6.19 4.70 -4.99
N VAL A 159 -6.46 3.68 -4.17
CA VAL A 159 -6.57 3.83 -2.70
C VAL A 159 -5.22 3.97 -2.01
N ALA A 160 -4.11 3.85 -2.75
CA ALA A 160 -2.77 3.87 -2.19
C ALA A 160 -2.54 2.80 -1.11
N HIS A 161 -3.08 1.59 -1.32
CA HIS A 161 -2.82 0.40 -0.51
C HIS A 161 -2.01 -0.70 -1.27
N PRO A 162 -0.87 -0.39 -1.91
CA PRO A 162 -0.06 -1.39 -2.60
C PRO A 162 0.60 -2.35 -1.60
N ILE A 163 0.64 -3.63 -1.95
CA ILE A 163 1.22 -4.71 -1.16
C ILE A 163 1.86 -5.78 -2.07
N GLY A 164 2.58 -6.73 -1.48
CA GLY A 164 2.94 -7.99 -2.15
C GLY A 164 4.14 -7.96 -3.09
N THR A 165 4.79 -6.80 -3.26
CA THR A 165 6.00 -6.64 -4.09
C THR A 165 7.20 -7.43 -3.58
N ALA A 166 7.21 -7.81 -2.30
CA ALA A 166 8.19 -8.69 -1.68
C ALA A 166 7.51 -9.74 -0.78
N ALA A 167 6.51 -10.42 -1.33
CA ALA A 167 5.56 -11.24 -0.56
C ALA A 167 6.20 -12.29 0.35
N MET A 168 5.68 -12.39 1.57
CA MET A 168 5.98 -13.45 2.53
C MET A 168 5.20 -14.72 2.17
N MET A 169 5.83 -15.60 1.40
CA MET A 169 5.28 -16.88 0.95
C MET A 169 6.38 -17.93 0.82
N ARG A 170 6.00 -19.20 0.61
CA ARG A 170 6.96 -20.22 0.17
C ARG A 170 7.67 -19.75 -1.10
N ARG A 171 8.98 -19.94 -1.16
CA ARG A 171 9.78 -19.62 -2.35
C ARG A 171 9.25 -20.30 -3.62
N SER A 172 8.80 -21.54 -3.52
CA SER A 172 8.21 -22.29 -4.64
C SER A 172 6.90 -21.70 -5.18
N LEU A 173 6.29 -20.75 -4.47
CA LEU A 173 5.10 -20.00 -4.88
C LEU A 173 5.44 -18.55 -5.30
N GLY A 174 6.73 -18.22 -5.47
CA GLY A 174 7.19 -16.87 -5.81
C GLY A 174 7.37 -15.93 -4.61
N GLY A 175 7.41 -16.45 -3.37
CA GLY A 175 7.72 -15.63 -2.20
C GLY A 175 9.14 -15.03 -2.26
N VAL A 176 9.29 -13.81 -1.76
CA VAL A 176 10.57 -13.09 -1.68
C VAL A 176 11.19 -13.19 -0.28
N VAL A 177 10.35 -13.21 0.76
CA VAL A 177 10.78 -13.38 2.15
C VAL A 177 10.20 -14.65 2.79
N ASP A 178 10.92 -15.21 3.74
CA ASP A 178 10.46 -16.33 4.57
C ASP A 178 9.52 -15.88 5.71
N ALA A 179 9.06 -16.84 6.53
CA ALA A 179 8.16 -16.57 7.65
C ALA A 179 8.77 -15.71 8.78
N ARG A 180 10.08 -15.44 8.71
CA ARG A 180 10.83 -14.53 9.60
C ARG A 180 11.24 -13.24 8.88
N LEU A 181 10.63 -12.97 7.73
CA LEU A 181 10.80 -11.77 6.92
C LEU A 181 12.18 -11.64 6.30
N LYS A 182 12.99 -12.71 6.31
CA LYS A 182 14.32 -12.71 5.71
C LYS A 182 14.20 -12.96 4.21
N VAL A 183 14.89 -12.13 3.42
CA VAL A 183 14.95 -12.30 1.97
C VAL A 183 15.64 -13.63 1.66
N TYR A 184 15.04 -14.43 0.78
CA TYR A 184 15.65 -15.70 0.38
C TYR A 184 17.07 -15.50 -0.17
N ASP A 185 17.96 -16.46 0.10
CA ASP A 185 19.40 -16.43 -0.25
C ASP A 185 20.22 -15.31 0.38
N THR A 186 19.67 -14.60 1.37
CA THR A 186 20.42 -13.66 2.20
C THR A 186 20.60 -14.20 3.62
N THR A 187 21.66 -13.74 4.29
CA THR A 187 21.93 -14.11 5.69
C THR A 187 21.26 -13.17 6.67
N ASN A 188 21.20 -11.87 6.35
CA ASN A 188 20.83 -10.81 7.29
C ASN A 188 19.98 -9.67 6.69
N VAL A 189 19.36 -9.85 5.52
CA VAL A 189 18.48 -8.83 4.90
C VAL A 189 17.02 -9.18 5.15
N ARG A 190 16.23 -8.20 5.58
CA ARG A 190 14.77 -8.36 5.81
C ARG A 190 13.98 -7.26 5.10
N VAL A 191 12.73 -7.57 4.75
CA VAL A 191 11.74 -6.58 4.30
C VAL A 191 10.65 -6.49 5.37
N VAL A 192 10.37 -5.29 5.86
CA VAL A 192 9.45 -5.06 6.97
C VAL A 192 8.55 -3.87 6.66
N ASP A 193 7.64 -4.04 5.69
CA ASP A 193 6.63 -3.06 5.32
C ASP A 193 5.45 -3.75 4.60
N ALA A 194 4.59 -2.98 3.92
CA ALA A 194 3.44 -3.51 3.20
C ALA A 194 3.79 -4.49 2.06
N SER A 195 5.02 -4.45 1.55
CA SER A 195 5.52 -5.31 0.46
C SER A 195 5.43 -6.79 0.81
N ILE A 196 5.49 -7.15 2.09
CA ILE A 196 5.46 -8.56 2.50
C ILE A 196 4.07 -9.17 2.55
N LEU A 197 3.00 -8.37 2.54
CA LEU A 197 1.63 -8.88 2.64
C LEU A 197 1.30 -9.66 1.35
N PRO A 198 1.07 -10.99 1.42
CA PRO A 198 0.89 -11.81 0.22
C PRO A 198 -0.49 -11.67 -0.42
N TRP A 199 -1.47 -11.16 0.35
CA TRP A 199 -2.85 -10.96 -0.05
C TRP A 199 -3.40 -9.70 0.59
N GLN A 200 -4.35 -9.07 -0.08
CA GLN A 200 -4.99 -7.86 0.43
C GLN A 200 -5.91 -8.20 1.60
N ILE A 201 -6.04 -7.26 2.53
CA ILE A 201 -6.84 -7.40 3.74
C ILE A 201 -8.03 -6.46 3.70
N SER A 202 -9.12 -6.86 4.35
CA SER A 202 -10.35 -6.07 4.42
C SER A 202 -10.29 -4.90 5.43
N ALA A 203 -9.15 -4.20 5.55
CA ALA A 203 -8.92 -3.09 6.48
C ALA A 203 -8.04 -1.99 5.87
N HIS A 204 -7.91 -0.85 6.55
CA HIS A 204 -6.78 0.05 6.29
C HIS A 204 -5.47 -0.59 6.76
N LEU A 205 -4.38 -0.36 6.04
CA LEU A 205 -3.13 -1.09 6.27
C LEU A 205 -2.41 -0.74 7.58
N SER A 206 -2.53 0.50 8.05
CA SER A 206 -1.66 1.04 9.11
C SER A 206 -1.59 0.16 10.37
N SER A 207 -2.73 -0.24 10.93
CA SER A 207 -2.78 -1.08 12.13
C SER A 207 -2.09 -2.43 11.93
N THR A 208 -2.35 -3.10 10.80
CA THR A 208 -1.72 -4.38 10.48
C THR A 208 -0.21 -4.23 10.28
N ILE A 209 0.24 -3.15 9.62
CA ILE A 209 1.67 -2.89 9.43
C ILE A 209 2.37 -2.65 10.78
N TYR A 210 1.77 -1.88 11.70
CA TYR A 210 2.34 -1.74 13.06
C TYR A 210 2.47 -3.09 13.76
N GLY A 211 1.45 -3.94 13.72
CA GLY A 211 1.51 -5.28 14.33
C GLY A 211 2.60 -6.19 13.72
N ILE A 212 2.76 -6.15 12.39
CA ILE A 212 3.84 -6.86 11.69
C ILE A 212 5.21 -6.37 12.13
N VAL A 213 5.37 -5.04 12.20
CA VAL A 213 6.63 -4.40 12.54
C VAL A 213 7.04 -4.69 13.98
N GLU A 214 6.10 -4.67 14.92
CA GLU A 214 6.37 -5.07 16.32
C GLU A 214 6.90 -6.51 16.39
N LYS A 215 6.22 -7.43 15.69
CA LYS A 215 6.67 -8.83 15.63
C LYS A 215 8.02 -8.99 14.93
N ALA A 216 8.28 -8.21 13.89
CA ALA A 216 9.56 -8.20 13.19
C ALA A 216 10.70 -7.74 14.11
N ALA A 217 10.47 -6.71 14.93
CA ALA A 217 11.45 -6.23 15.89
C ALA A 217 11.81 -7.33 16.91
N ASP A 218 10.84 -8.11 17.38
CA ASP A 218 11.10 -9.25 18.28
C ASP A 218 11.95 -10.34 17.59
N PHE A 219 11.67 -10.67 16.33
CA PHE A 219 12.51 -11.60 15.56
C PHE A 219 13.95 -11.10 15.47
N ILE A 220 14.15 -9.83 15.10
CA ILE A 220 15.47 -9.23 14.96
C ILE A 220 16.22 -9.24 16.30
N LYS A 221 15.57 -8.81 17.39
CA LYS A 221 16.16 -8.79 18.74
C LYS A 221 16.53 -10.18 19.24
N SER A 222 15.77 -11.21 18.86
CA SER A 222 16.08 -12.60 19.26
C SER A 222 17.33 -13.17 18.56
N GLY A 223 17.87 -12.49 17.53
CA GLY A 223 19.02 -12.94 16.77
C GLY A 223 18.70 -14.02 15.73
N VAL A 224 17.41 -14.13 15.34
CA VAL A 224 16.88 -15.26 14.56
C VAL A 224 16.20 -14.83 13.27
#